data_AF-A0A9P3KZ71-F1
#
_entry.id   AF-A0A9P3KZ71-F1
#
_cell.length_a   1.000
_cell.length_b   1.000
_cell.length_c   1.000
_cell.angle_alpha   90.00
_cell.angle_beta   90.00
_cell.angle_gamma   90.00
#
_symmetry.space_group_name_H-M   'P 1'
#
loop_
_entity.id
_entity.type
_entity.pdbx_description
1 polymer ?
#
loop_
_entity_poly.entity_id
_entity_poly.type
_entity_poly.pdbx_seq_one_letter_code
_entity_poly.pdbx_strand_id
1 'polypeptide(L)'
;QKDKCRMILDLRKVNDAIIVPKFKYEGLNRVADLACQGDWMFSIDLKSGYHHVDIHPSCWTFLGFEFDGRTYAFRSLPFGLATAPFVLTQLIKQLARRWREQGVRVIPYVDDILFLCPTQAHAQATCQRVVIDLKATGLVLNSKKSKLIPTQHLRFLGVELDTQAGRMCESCVYSPTRCGTPGKEEEEEEEEEEEEEEEEEEEEEEEEEEEEEEEEEEEEEEEEEEEEEEEEEEEEEEEEEEEEESFVVRAANMALASPFPPSKRPDGRDSGF
;
A
#
# COMPACT_ATOMS: atom_id res chain seq x y z
N GLN A 1 -12.74 -6.70 16.73
CA GLN A 1 -12.35 -5.65 15.78
C GLN A 1 -11.55 -4.61 16.55
N LYS A 2 -10.22 -4.58 16.36
CA LYS A 2 -9.35 -3.51 16.87
C LYS A 2 -9.59 -2.31 15.95
N ASP A 3 -10.06 -1.18 16.49
CA ASP A 3 -10.30 0.02 15.70
C ASP A 3 -8.97 0.52 15.12
N LYS A 4 -8.78 0.38 13.80
CA LYS A 4 -7.61 0.90 13.10
C LYS A 4 -7.65 2.43 13.15
N CYS A 5 -6.79 3.03 13.97
CA CYS A 5 -6.59 4.48 13.97
C CYS A 5 -6.15 4.95 12.58
N ARG A 6 -6.75 6.04 12.08
CA ARG A 6 -6.39 6.67 10.82
C ARG A 6 -5.96 8.10 11.10
N MET A 7 -4.74 8.46 10.69
CA MET A 7 -4.28 9.84 10.73
C MET A 7 -5.11 10.68 9.75
N ILE A 8 -5.64 11.81 10.22
CA ILE A 8 -6.40 12.76 9.40
C ILE A 8 -5.72 14.13 9.54
N LEU A 9 -5.21 14.65 8.41
CA LEU A 9 -4.65 15.99 8.36
C LEU A 9 -5.78 17.01 8.12
N ASP A 10 -5.93 17.98 9.03
CA ASP A 10 -6.93 19.04 8.88
C ASP A 10 -6.45 20.11 7.89
N LEU A 11 -6.82 19.92 6.62
CA LEU A 11 -6.47 20.81 5.52
C LEU A 11 -7.51 21.91 5.24
N ARG A 12 -8.48 22.17 6.12
CA ARG A 12 -9.56 23.14 5.84
C ARG A 12 -9.05 24.52 5.41
N LYS A 13 -8.10 25.10 6.16
CA LYS A 13 -7.52 26.43 5.85
C LYS A 13 -6.71 26.44 4.57
N VAL A 14 -6.03 25.34 4.27
CA VAL A 14 -5.24 25.18 3.04
C VAL A 14 -6.19 25.10 1.85
N ASN A 15 -7.25 24.29 1.98
CA ASN A 15 -8.29 24.13 0.96
C ASN A 15 -9.03 25.44 0.66
N ASP A 16 -9.26 26.31 1.64
CA ASP A 16 -9.87 27.64 1.44
C ASP A 16 -9.04 28.55 0.51
N ALA A 17 -7.72 28.34 0.47
CA ALA A 17 -6.79 29.10 -0.38
C ALA A 17 -6.55 28.45 -1.75
N ILE A 18 -7.02 27.22 -1.98
CA ILE A 18 -6.80 26.47 -3.21
C ILE A 18 -7.96 26.68 -4.18
N ILE A 19 -7.62 26.98 -5.44
CA ILE A 19 -8.60 27.00 -6.53
C ILE A 19 -8.73 25.58 -7.08
N VAL A 20 -9.83 24.91 -6.77
CA VAL A 20 -10.11 23.56 -7.27
C VAL A 20 -10.77 23.65 -8.66
N PRO A 21 -10.19 23.03 -9.71
CA PRO A 21 -10.83 22.97 -11.01
C PRO A 21 -12.14 22.18 -10.95
N LYS A 22 -13.13 22.61 -11.73
CA LYS A 22 -14.36 21.82 -11.92
C LYS A 22 -14.08 20.66 -12.86
N PHE A 23 -14.53 19.47 -12.49
CA PHE A 23 -14.42 18.27 -13.32
C PHE A 23 -15.65 17.37 -13.12
N LYS A 24 -15.78 16.36 -13.98
CA LYS A 24 -16.85 15.37 -13.92
C LYS A 24 -16.26 13.97 -13.81
N TYR A 25 -16.84 13.18 -12.92
CA TYR A 25 -16.59 11.75 -12.87
C TYR A 25 -17.28 11.04 -14.03
N GLU A 26 -16.63 10.00 -14.51
CA GLU A 26 -17.28 8.95 -15.27
C GLU A 26 -17.69 7.88 -14.25
N GLY A 27 -18.86 7.27 -14.39
CA GLY A 27 -19.33 6.31 -13.38
C GLY A 27 -20.59 5.61 -13.89
N LEU A 28 -21.51 5.31 -12.98
CA LEU A 28 -22.77 4.61 -13.29
C LEU A 28 -23.54 5.21 -14.48
N ASN A 29 -23.46 6.52 -14.69
CA ASN A 29 -24.10 7.21 -15.80
C ASN A 29 -23.60 6.76 -17.19
N ARG A 30 -22.40 6.19 -17.29
CA ARG A 30 -21.82 5.69 -18.55
C ARG A 30 -22.04 4.21 -18.76
N VAL A 31 -22.38 3.47 -17.71
CA VAL A 31 -22.57 2.02 -17.79
C VAL A 31 -23.72 1.71 -18.75
N ALA A 32 -24.85 2.42 -18.63
CA ALA A 32 -25.99 2.27 -19.55
C ALA A 32 -25.68 2.64 -21.01
N ASP A 33 -24.67 3.47 -21.26
CA ASP A 33 -24.29 3.88 -22.62
C ASP A 33 -23.34 2.86 -23.28
N LEU A 34 -22.56 2.12 -22.49
CA LEU A 34 -21.42 1.32 -22.96
C LEU A 34 -21.63 -0.18 -22.81
N ALA A 35 -22.37 -0.60 -21.79
CA ALA A 35 -22.60 -2.01 -21.52
C ALA A 35 -23.60 -2.60 -22.52
N CYS A 36 -23.30 -3.80 -22.97
CA CYS A 36 -24.14 -4.63 -23.81
C CYS A 36 -24.60 -5.85 -23.02
N GLN A 37 -25.73 -6.39 -23.44
CA GLN A 37 -26.20 -7.66 -22.89
C GLN A 37 -25.19 -8.75 -23.23
N GLY A 38 -24.81 -9.55 -22.23
CA GLY A 38 -23.81 -10.61 -22.35
C GLY A 38 -22.36 -10.17 -22.19
N ASP A 39 -22.08 -8.87 -21.98
CA ASP A 39 -20.71 -8.42 -21.74
C ASP A 39 -20.10 -9.07 -20.50
N TRP A 40 -18.83 -9.44 -20.61
CA TRP A 40 -17.99 -9.83 -19.49
C TRP A 40 -17.38 -8.59 -18.84
N MET A 41 -17.34 -8.59 -17.51
CA MET A 41 -16.88 -7.47 -16.70
C MET A 41 -15.79 -7.91 -15.75
N PHE A 42 -14.83 -7.03 -15.55
CA PHE A 42 -13.89 -7.10 -14.44
C PHE A 42 -13.72 -5.69 -13.87
N SER A 43 -13.30 -5.57 -12.61
CA SER A 43 -13.12 -4.29 -11.96
C SER A 43 -11.85 -4.23 -11.15
N ILE A 44 -11.17 -3.10 -11.20
CA ILE A 44 -9.93 -2.86 -10.47
C ILE A 44 -10.18 -1.79 -9.40
N ASP A 45 -9.74 -2.08 -8.17
CA ASP A 45 -9.66 -1.13 -7.05
C ASP A 45 -8.18 -0.78 -6.85
N LEU A 46 -7.84 0.51 -6.88
CA LEU A 46 -6.48 0.96 -6.58
C LEU A 46 -6.23 1.03 -5.07
N LYS A 47 -5.13 0.43 -4.61
CA LYS A 47 -4.74 0.46 -3.19
C LYS A 47 -4.24 1.87 -2.84
N SER A 48 -4.94 2.60 -1.97
CA SER A 48 -4.46 3.92 -1.50
C SER A 48 -4.10 4.91 -2.63
N GLY A 49 -4.88 4.97 -3.71
CA GLY A 49 -4.50 5.64 -4.96
C GLY A 49 -3.98 7.08 -4.85
N TYR A 50 -4.43 7.87 -3.86
CA TYR A 50 -3.86 9.20 -3.62
C TYR A 50 -2.37 9.17 -3.24
N HIS A 51 -1.95 8.22 -2.41
CA HIS A 51 -0.57 8.16 -1.93
C HIS A 51 0.43 7.72 -3.01
N HIS A 52 -0.01 7.25 -4.17
CA HIS A 52 0.84 6.96 -5.32
C HIS A 52 1.26 8.22 -6.09
N VAL A 53 0.59 9.35 -5.86
CA VAL A 53 0.85 10.58 -6.62
C VAL A 53 1.71 11.53 -5.80
N ASP A 54 2.93 11.74 -6.28
CA ASP A 54 3.86 12.68 -5.69
C ASP A 54 3.41 14.13 -5.80
N ILE A 55 3.74 14.88 -4.75
CA ILE A 55 3.53 16.31 -4.66
C ILE A 55 4.85 17.01 -4.94
N HIS A 56 4.80 17.99 -5.83
CA HIS A 56 5.95 18.81 -6.16
C HIS A 56 6.54 19.48 -4.89
N PRO A 57 7.88 19.48 -4.69
CA PRO A 57 8.51 19.95 -3.45
C PRO A 57 8.13 21.37 -3.01
N SER A 58 7.79 22.26 -3.95
CA SER A 58 7.32 23.62 -3.64
C SER A 58 6.02 23.65 -2.82
N CYS A 59 5.25 22.56 -2.82
CA CYS A 59 3.96 22.48 -2.13
C CYS A 59 4.07 21.81 -0.75
N TRP A 60 5.19 21.16 -0.41
CA TRP A 60 5.36 20.46 0.87
C TRP A 60 5.15 21.38 2.08
N THR A 61 5.54 22.65 1.97
CA THR A 61 5.35 23.64 3.04
C THR A 61 3.90 23.87 3.45
N PHE A 62 2.93 23.54 2.59
CA PHE A 62 1.49 23.69 2.88
C PHE A 62 0.87 22.43 3.49
N LEU A 63 1.60 21.32 3.46
CA LEU A 63 1.14 20.00 3.89
C LEU A 63 1.95 19.48 5.08
N GLY A 64 2.54 20.41 5.82
CA GLY A 64 3.30 20.13 7.02
C GLY A 64 2.40 19.90 8.24
N PHE A 65 2.82 19.03 9.13
CA PHE A 65 2.22 18.80 10.43
C PHE A 65 3.28 18.53 11.49
N GLU A 66 2.92 18.70 12.76
CA GLU A 66 3.80 18.43 13.89
C GLU A 66 3.32 17.17 14.62
N PHE A 67 4.25 16.29 14.93
CA PHE A 67 4.01 15.10 15.74
C PHE A 67 5.22 14.88 16.65
N ASP A 68 4.99 14.75 17.96
CA ASP A 68 6.02 14.58 18.99
C ASP A 68 7.21 15.56 18.88
N GLY A 69 6.89 16.83 18.65
CA GLY A 69 7.90 17.91 18.57
C GLY A 69 8.74 17.89 17.28
N ARG A 70 8.41 17.03 16.32
CA ARG A 70 9.04 16.96 15.00
C ARG A 70 8.07 17.42 13.91
N THR A 71 8.58 18.15 12.93
CA THR A 71 7.79 18.59 11.77
C THR A 71 7.96 17.61 10.62
N TYR A 72 6.83 17.13 10.11
CA TYR A 72 6.72 16.26 8.95
C TYR A 72 5.95 16.98 7.85
N ALA A 73 6.08 16.53 6.60
CA ALA A 73 5.26 17.00 5.49
C ALA A 73 4.91 15.83 4.57
N PHE A 74 3.70 15.83 4.04
CA PHE A 74 3.31 14.85 3.04
C PHE A 74 4.04 15.08 1.72
N ARG A 75 4.67 14.01 1.22
CA ARG A 75 5.33 14.00 -0.10
C ARG A 75 4.42 13.50 -1.23
N SER A 76 3.37 12.76 -0.91
CA SER A 76 2.31 12.31 -1.82
C SER A 76 0.94 12.90 -1.44
N LEU A 77 -0.08 12.79 -2.30
CA LEU A 77 -1.41 13.39 -2.06
C LEU A 77 -2.03 12.88 -0.75
N PRO A 78 -2.19 13.74 0.29
CA PRO A 78 -2.83 13.32 1.51
C PRO A 78 -4.36 13.31 1.36
N PHE A 79 -5.00 12.44 2.14
CA PHE A 79 -6.44 12.54 2.37
C PHE A 79 -6.82 13.92 2.93
N GLY A 80 -7.94 14.45 2.45
CA GLY A 80 -8.46 15.76 2.88
C GLY A 80 -7.98 16.94 2.04
N LEU A 81 -7.01 16.76 1.13
CA LEU A 81 -6.62 17.79 0.17
C LEU A 81 -7.69 17.96 -0.93
N ALA A 82 -8.20 19.17 -1.11
CA ALA A 82 -9.34 19.41 -2.00
C ALA A 82 -9.06 19.12 -3.49
N THR A 83 -7.81 19.20 -3.92
CA THR A 83 -7.39 18.87 -5.30
C THR A 83 -7.09 17.40 -5.52
N ALA A 84 -6.94 16.58 -4.47
CA ALA A 84 -6.52 15.19 -4.62
C ALA A 84 -7.45 14.37 -5.55
N PRO A 85 -8.80 14.43 -5.41
CA PRO A 85 -9.70 13.71 -6.31
C PRO A 85 -9.59 14.18 -7.77
N PHE A 86 -9.37 15.48 -7.98
CA PHE A 86 -9.18 16.04 -9.32
C PHE A 86 -7.91 15.48 -9.97
N VAL A 87 -6.78 15.53 -9.26
CA VAL A 87 -5.48 15.10 -9.78
C VAL A 87 -5.51 13.61 -10.13
N LEU A 88 -5.97 12.76 -9.20
CA LEU A 88 -6.06 11.33 -9.46
C LEU A 88 -6.99 11.02 -10.63
N THR A 89 -8.16 11.67 -10.68
CA THR A 89 -9.09 11.49 -11.81
C THR A 89 -8.48 11.89 -13.15
N GLN A 90 -7.65 12.93 -13.21
CA GLN A 90 -6.96 13.28 -14.45
C GLN A 90 -5.94 12.21 -14.85
N LEU A 91 -5.18 11.66 -13.89
CA LEU A 91 -4.21 10.60 -14.14
C LEU A 91 -4.91 9.36 -14.71
N ILE A 92 -5.94 8.85 -14.03
CA ILE A 92 -6.69 7.67 -14.48
C ILE A 92 -7.36 7.91 -15.83
N LYS A 93 -7.82 9.12 -16.12
CA LYS A 93 -8.37 9.46 -17.45
C LYS A 93 -7.38 9.31 -18.58
N GLN A 94 -6.08 9.53 -18.34
CA GLN A 94 -5.05 9.33 -19.36
C GLN A 94 -4.87 7.84 -19.68
N LEU A 95 -4.87 6.99 -18.67
CA LEU A 95 -4.85 5.53 -18.83
C LEU A 95 -6.10 5.03 -19.53
N ALA A 96 -7.28 5.46 -19.07
CA ALA A 96 -8.56 5.14 -19.69
C ALA A 96 -8.61 5.58 -21.17
N ARG A 97 -8.01 6.72 -21.52
CA ARG A 97 -7.92 7.16 -22.91
C ARG A 97 -7.08 6.18 -23.74
N ARG A 98 -5.92 5.76 -23.24
CA ARG A 98 -5.05 4.77 -23.91
C ARG A 98 -5.78 3.44 -24.14
N TRP A 99 -6.46 2.90 -23.12
CA TRP A 99 -7.23 1.66 -23.27
C TRP A 99 -8.39 1.82 -24.27
N ARG A 100 -9.08 2.96 -24.25
CA ARG A 100 -10.14 3.26 -25.24
C ARG A 100 -9.61 3.35 -26.67
N GLU A 101 -8.41 3.91 -26.86
CA GLU A 101 -7.73 3.93 -28.17
C GLU A 101 -7.40 2.52 -28.67
N GLN A 102 -7.27 1.53 -27.77
CA GLN A 102 -7.10 0.12 -28.08
C GLN A 102 -8.43 -0.65 -28.24
N GLY A 103 -9.58 0.04 -28.20
CA GLY A 103 -10.91 -0.57 -28.36
C GLY A 103 -11.56 -1.05 -27.07
N VAL A 104 -10.91 -0.89 -25.91
CA VAL A 104 -11.44 -1.34 -24.62
C VAL A 104 -12.51 -0.37 -24.09
N ARG A 105 -13.66 -0.90 -23.68
CA ARG A 105 -14.69 -0.10 -22.99
C ARG A 105 -14.39 -0.09 -21.50
N VAL A 106 -13.98 1.09 -21.00
CA VAL A 106 -13.62 1.30 -19.60
C VAL A 106 -14.38 2.47 -19.01
N ILE A 107 -14.76 2.36 -17.73
CA ILE A 107 -15.48 3.36 -16.94
C ILE A 107 -14.72 3.61 -15.65
N PRO A 108 -13.84 4.63 -15.61
CA PRO A 108 -13.08 4.96 -14.41
C PRO A 108 -13.88 5.87 -13.46
N TYR A 109 -13.92 5.52 -12.17
CA TYR A 109 -14.47 6.32 -11.09
C TYR A 109 -13.47 6.41 -9.93
N VAL A 110 -12.64 7.45 -9.93
CA VAL A 110 -11.59 7.63 -8.90
C VAL A 110 -10.69 6.39 -8.82
N ASP A 111 -10.77 5.61 -7.74
CA ASP A 111 -10.00 4.39 -7.50
C ASP A 111 -10.67 3.13 -8.06
N ASP A 112 -11.97 3.18 -8.37
CA ASP A 112 -12.77 2.07 -8.89
C ASP A 112 -12.84 2.15 -10.43
N ILE A 113 -12.31 1.15 -11.13
CA ILE A 113 -12.28 1.12 -12.60
C ILE A 113 -13.02 -0.12 -13.12
N LEU A 114 -14.06 0.08 -13.92
CA LEU A 114 -14.85 -1.00 -14.52
C LEU A 114 -14.49 -1.19 -15.99
N PHE A 115 -14.32 -2.43 -16.42
CA PHE A 115 -14.09 -2.82 -17.80
C PHE A 115 -15.24 -3.68 -18.34
N LEU A 116 -15.51 -3.53 -19.64
CA LEU A 116 -16.63 -4.17 -20.35
C LEU A 116 -16.12 -4.79 -21.66
N CYS A 117 -16.10 -6.11 -21.73
CA CYS A 117 -15.57 -6.90 -22.84
C CYS A 117 -16.67 -7.77 -23.47
N PRO A 118 -16.62 -8.04 -24.79
CA PRO A 118 -17.66 -8.81 -25.48
C PRO A 118 -17.60 -10.32 -25.17
N THR A 119 -16.41 -10.87 -24.93
CA THR A 119 -16.16 -12.30 -24.64
C THR A 119 -15.34 -12.44 -23.36
N GLN A 120 -15.32 -13.65 -22.79
CA GLN A 120 -14.58 -13.96 -21.57
C GLN A 120 -13.06 -13.89 -21.82
N ALA A 121 -12.57 -14.55 -22.86
CA ALA A 121 -11.17 -14.51 -23.29
C ALA A 121 -10.67 -13.08 -23.53
N HIS A 122 -11.45 -12.24 -24.23
CA HIS A 122 -11.09 -10.83 -24.40
C HIS A 122 -11.04 -10.06 -23.07
N ALA A 123 -11.84 -10.45 -22.09
CA ALA A 123 -11.80 -9.87 -20.75
C ALA A 123 -10.55 -10.32 -19.97
N GLN A 124 -10.19 -11.60 -19.99
CA GLN A 124 -8.96 -12.15 -19.41
C GLN A 124 -7.72 -11.44 -19.98
N ALA A 125 -7.53 -11.49 -21.29
CA ALA A 125 -6.39 -10.86 -21.96
C ALA A 125 -6.34 -9.33 -21.73
N THR A 126 -7.50 -8.67 -21.65
CA THR A 126 -7.55 -7.23 -21.31
C THR A 126 -7.19 -6.99 -19.84
N CYS A 127 -7.61 -7.85 -18.93
CA CYS A 127 -7.29 -7.75 -17.51
C CYS A 127 -5.78 -7.84 -17.29
N GLN A 128 -5.12 -8.87 -17.81
CA GLN A 128 -3.66 -9.05 -17.73
C GLN A 128 -2.92 -7.82 -18.26
N ARG A 129 -3.27 -7.36 -19.46
CA ARG A 129 -2.65 -6.15 -20.05
C ARG A 129 -2.85 -4.90 -19.19
N VAL A 130 -4.03 -4.74 -18.60
CA VAL A 130 -4.32 -3.59 -17.72
C VAL A 130 -3.50 -3.67 -16.44
N VAL A 131 -3.34 -4.87 -15.86
CA VAL A 131 -2.49 -5.09 -14.68
C VAL A 131 -1.04 -4.71 -15.00
N ILE A 132 -0.50 -5.15 -16.14
CA ILE A 132 0.84 -4.78 -16.61
C ILE A 132 0.97 -3.26 -16.80
N ASP A 133 0.02 -2.63 -17.50
CA ASP A 133 0.00 -1.17 -17.70
C ASP A 133 -0.03 -0.41 -16.36
N LEU A 134 -0.77 -0.92 -15.35
CA LEU A 134 -0.84 -0.31 -14.01
C LEU A 134 0.48 -0.47 -13.25
N LYS A 135 1.04 -1.69 -13.20
CA LYS A 135 2.36 -1.97 -12.60
C LYS A 135 3.42 -1.05 -13.20
N ALA A 136 3.47 -0.91 -14.53
CA ALA A 136 4.41 -0.04 -15.23
C ALA A 136 4.27 1.47 -14.90
N THR A 137 3.12 1.90 -14.39
CA THR A 137 2.88 3.30 -13.97
C THR A 137 3.21 3.54 -12.50
N GLY A 138 3.56 2.51 -11.74
CA GLY A 138 3.72 2.56 -10.28
C GLY A 138 2.40 2.62 -9.51
N LEU A 139 1.27 2.33 -10.16
CA LEU A 139 -0.01 2.22 -9.48
C LEU A 139 -0.19 0.80 -8.93
N VAL A 140 -0.43 0.72 -7.63
CA VAL A 140 -0.64 -0.56 -6.94
C VAL A 140 -2.13 -0.91 -6.94
N LEU A 141 -2.45 -2.12 -7.42
CA LEU A 141 -3.79 -2.67 -7.34
C LEU A 141 -4.07 -3.24 -5.94
N ASN A 142 -5.35 -3.35 -5.61
CA ASN A 142 -5.80 -4.03 -4.41
C ASN A 142 -6.42 -5.37 -4.79
N SER A 143 -5.62 -6.44 -4.83
CA SER A 143 -6.04 -7.76 -5.30
C SER A 143 -7.27 -8.28 -4.55
N LYS A 144 -7.34 -8.06 -3.23
CA LYS A 144 -8.46 -8.50 -2.36
C LYS A 144 -9.79 -7.81 -2.68
N LYS A 145 -9.76 -6.56 -3.15
CA LYS A 145 -10.99 -5.80 -3.49
C LYS A 145 -11.31 -5.81 -4.98
N SER A 146 -10.29 -5.96 -5.81
CA SER A 146 -10.44 -6.09 -7.24
C SER A 146 -11.21 -7.37 -7.58
N LYS A 147 -11.83 -7.37 -8.75
CA LYS A 147 -12.53 -8.50 -9.35
C LYS A 147 -11.86 -8.72 -10.69
N LEU A 148 -10.77 -9.48 -10.67
CA LEU A 148 -9.89 -9.71 -11.83
C LEU A 148 -10.44 -10.84 -12.71
N ILE A 149 -10.97 -11.90 -12.09
CA ILE A 149 -11.69 -12.96 -12.80
C ILE A 149 -12.93 -12.38 -13.47
N PRO A 150 -13.03 -12.42 -14.81
CA PRO A 150 -14.17 -11.86 -15.51
C PRO A 150 -15.48 -12.53 -15.14
N THR A 151 -16.54 -11.73 -15.02
CA THR A 151 -17.88 -12.20 -14.67
C THR A 151 -18.96 -11.35 -15.34
N GLN A 152 -20.13 -11.94 -15.54
CA GLN A 152 -21.32 -11.23 -16.03
C GLN A 152 -22.18 -10.65 -14.88
N HIS A 153 -21.79 -10.90 -13.62
CA HIS A 153 -22.45 -10.43 -12.41
C HIS A 153 -21.44 -9.74 -11.50
N LEU A 154 -21.50 -8.41 -11.41
CA LEU A 154 -20.52 -7.61 -10.68
C LEU A 154 -21.16 -6.43 -9.96
N ARG A 155 -20.75 -6.19 -8.72
CA ARG A 155 -21.15 -4.99 -7.96
C ARG A 155 -20.17 -3.85 -8.23
N PHE A 156 -20.64 -2.77 -8.84
CA PHE A 156 -19.84 -1.57 -9.11
C PHE A 156 -20.50 -0.33 -8.51
N LEU A 157 -19.76 0.45 -7.72
CA LEU A 157 -20.26 1.68 -7.06
C LEU A 157 -21.56 1.48 -6.27
N GLY A 158 -21.72 0.31 -5.66
CA GLY A 158 -22.89 -0.07 -4.87
C GLY A 158 -24.10 -0.55 -5.68
N VAL A 159 -23.98 -0.66 -7.01
CA VAL A 159 -25.04 -1.19 -7.90
C VAL A 159 -24.65 -2.57 -8.42
N GLU A 160 -25.60 -3.51 -8.38
CA GLU A 160 -25.45 -4.82 -9.01
C GLU A 160 -25.66 -4.71 -10.52
N LEU A 161 -24.65 -5.15 -11.27
CA LEU A 161 -24.67 -5.23 -12.72
C LEU A 161 -24.82 -6.70 -13.12
N ASP A 162 -25.88 -7.02 -13.86
CA ASP A 162 -26.18 -8.34 -14.42
C ASP A 162 -26.32 -8.16 -15.94
N THR A 163 -25.20 -8.34 -16.65
CA THR A 163 -25.15 -8.17 -18.11
C THR A 163 -25.84 -9.31 -18.83
N GLN A 164 -25.88 -10.52 -18.24
CA GLN A 164 -26.56 -11.68 -18.80
C GLN A 164 -28.06 -11.42 -18.97
N ALA A 165 -28.71 -10.92 -17.92
CA ALA A 165 -30.12 -10.56 -17.95
C ALA A 165 -30.39 -9.13 -18.47
N GLY A 166 -29.33 -8.35 -18.75
CA GLY A 166 -29.44 -6.95 -19.16
C GLY A 166 -30.03 -6.04 -18.07
N ARG A 167 -29.84 -6.39 -16.79
CA ARG A 167 -30.37 -5.66 -15.64
C ARG A 167 -29.25 -4.92 -14.92
N MET A 168 -29.44 -3.64 -14.68
CA MET A 168 -28.57 -2.84 -13.83
C MET A 168 -29.48 -2.19 -12.78
N CYS A 169 -29.69 -2.88 -11.66
CA CYS A 169 -30.72 -2.67 -10.63
C CYS A 169 -32.19 -2.88 -11.05
N GLU A 170 -33.04 -3.21 -10.05
CA GLU A 170 -34.45 -3.62 -10.17
C GLU A 170 -35.40 -2.56 -10.78
N SER A 171 -34.90 -1.33 -11.04
CA SER A 171 -35.69 -0.21 -11.57
C SER A 171 -35.24 0.33 -12.93
N CYS A 172 -34.10 -0.13 -13.48
CA CYS A 172 -33.57 0.36 -14.74
C CYS A 172 -33.48 -0.77 -15.78
N VAL A 173 -34.48 -0.82 -16.67
CA VAL A 173 -34.47 -1.68 -17.86
C VAL A 173 -33.88 -0.87 -19.03
N TYR A 174 -32.81 -1.35 -19.65
CA TYR A 174 -32.21 -0.74 -20.83
C TYR A 174 -32.96 -1.11 -22.13
N SER A 175 -32.88 -0.24 -23.14
CA SER A 175 -33.31 -0.50 -24.52
C SER A 175 -32.08 -0.72 -25.41
N PRO A 176 -31.89 -1.90 -26.01
CA PRO A 176 -30.67 -2.28 -26.72
C PRO A 176 -30.53 -1.48 -28.01
N THR A 177 -29.44 -0.71 -28.16
CA THR A 177 -29.10 -0.17 -29.47
C THR A 177 -27.60 -0.29 -29.79
N ARG A 178 -27.34 -1.23 -30.72
CA ARG A 178 -26.20 -1.36 -31.65
C ARG A 178 -24.86 -1.82 -31.08
N CYS A 179 -24.64 -3.13 -31.11
CA CYS A 179 -23.30 -3.69 -31.33
C CYS A 179 -23.32 -4.66 -32.51
N GLY A 180 -22.31 -4.52 -33.38
CA GLY A 180 -22.07 -5.40 -34.53
C GLY A 180 -21.23 -6.59 -34.10
N THR A 181 -21.59 -7.76 -34.62
CA THR A 181 -20.94 -9.05 -34.39
C THR A 181 -19.72 -9.22 -35.30
N PRO A 182 -18.55 -9.66 -34.82
CA PRO A 182 -17.70 -10.59 -35.56
C PRO A 182 -18.16 -12.02 -35.24
N GLY A 183 -18.08 -12.91 -36.21
CA GLY A 183 -18.46 -14.31 -36.04
C GLY A 183 -17.48 -15.21 -36.76
N LYS A 184 -17.30 -16.39 -36.17
CA LYS A 184 -16.57 -17.58 -36.64
C LYS A 184 -15.05 -17.55 -36.45
N GLU A 185 -14.63 -17.79 -35.21
CA GLU A 185 -13.31 -18.34 -34.83
C GLU A 185 -13.43 -19.28 -33.59
N GLU A 186 -14.64 -19.69 -33.21
CA GLU A 186 -14.96 -20.32 -31.90
C GLU A 186 -14.55 -21.81 -31.71
N GLU A 187 -13.93 -22.48 -32.69
CA GLU A 187 -13.53 -23.90 -32.54
C GLU A 187 -12.01 -24.11 -32.56
N GLU A 188 -11.20 -23.09 -32.92
CA GLU A 188 -9.74 -23.13 -32.79
C GLU A 188 -9.27 -22.40 -31.51
N GLU A 189 -10.09 -21.47 -30.97
CA GLU A 189 -9.81 -20.74 -29.72
C GLU A 189 -9.95 -21.64 -28.46
N GLU A 190 -10.87 -22.61 -28.43
CA GLU A 190 -11.10 -23.46 -27.24
C GLU A 190 -9.92 -24.42 -26.94
N GLU A 191 -9.13 -24.85 -27.94
CA GLU A 191 -7.95 -25.69 -27.72
C GLU A 191 -6.71 -24.85 -27.32
N GLU A 192 -6.62 -23.59 -27.77
CA GLU A 192 -5.57 -22.66 -27.32
C GLU A 192 -5.86 -22.13 -25.90
N GLU A 193 -7.14 -21.97 -25.51
CA GLU A 193 -7.55 -21.59 -24.15
C GLU A 193 -7.20 -22.66 -23.09
N GLU A 194 -7.30 -23.96 -23.39
CA GLU A 194 -6.92 -25.03 -22.45
C GLU A 194 -5.40 -25.11 -22.23
N GLU A 195 -4.59 -24.84 -23.25
CA GLU A 195 -3.12 -24.80 -23.12
C GLU A 195 -2.64 -23.53 -22.39
N GLU A 196 -3.29 -22.37 -22.60
CA GLU A 196 -2.98 -21.13 -21.87
C GLU A 196 -3.42 -21.19 -20.39
N GLU A 197 -4.53 -21.87 -20.05
CA GLU A 197 -4.94 -22.07 -18.64
C GLU A 197 -3.96 -22.96 -17.87
N GLU A 198 -3.38 -24.01 -18.49
CA GLU A 198 -2.35 -24.84 -17.87
C GLU A 198 -1.03 -24.06 -17.64
N GLU A 199 -0.62 -23.21 -18.59
CA GLU A 199 0.57 -22.34 -18.42
C GLU A 199 0.36 -21.27 -17.33
N GLU A 200 -0.85 -20.69 -17.20
CA GLU A 200 -1.17 -19.73 -16.15
C GLU A 200 -1.20 -20.35 -14.74
N GLU A 201 -1.70 -21.58 -14.59
CA GLU A 201 -1.67 -22.30 -13.30
C GLU A 201 -0.22 -22.62 -12.88
N GLU A 202 0.66 -22.97 -13.83
CA GLU A 202 2.09 -23.19 -13.55
C GLU A 202 2.81 -21.89 -13.16
N GLU A 203 2.53 -20.76 -13.82
CA GLU A 203 3.13 -19.46 -13.46
C GLU A 203 2.64 -18.94 -12.09
N GLU A 204 1.36 -19.14 -11.73
CA GLU A 204 0.84 -18.76 -10.40
C GLU A 204 1.45 -19.63 -9.27
N GLU A 205 1.67 -20.92 -9.51
CA GLU A 205 2.36 -21.80 -8.55
C GLU A 205 3.83 -21.39 -8.37
N GLU A 206 4.54 -21.02 -9.44
CA GLU A 206 5.93 -20.52 -9.35
C GLU A 206 6.01 -19.16 -8.61
N GLU A 207 5.08 -18.23 -8.84
CA GLU A 207 5.04 -16.95 -8.10
C GLU A 207 4.73 -17.15 -6.60
N GLU A 208 3.84 -18.09 -6.24
CA GLU A 208 3.55 -18.40 -4.82
C GLU A 208 4.77 -19.06 -4.13
N GLU A 209 5.50 -19.94 -4.82
CA GLU A 209 6.75 -20.53 -4.28
C GLU A 209 7.85 -19.47 -4.08
N GLU A 210 8.03 -18.53 -5.02
CA GLU A 210 8.99 -17.42 -4.87
C GLU A 210 8.62 -16.48 -3.70
N GLU A 211 7.33 -16.16 -3.50
CA GLU A 211 6.89 -15.34 -2.35
C GLU A 211 7.11 -16.07 -1.01
N GLU A 212 6.89 -17.39 -0.95
CA GLU A 212 7.17 -18.18 0.27
C GLU A 212 8.68 -18.25 0.58
N GLU A 213 9.54 -18.40 -0.45
CA GLU A 213 11.00 -18.37 -0.27
C GLU A 213 11.51 -16.99 0.22
N GLU A 214 10.97 -15.88 -0.32
CA GLU A 214 11.33 -14.53 0.14
C GLU A 214 10.87 -14.29 1.61
N GLU A 215 9.69 -14.79 2.01
CA GLU A 215 9.23 -14.68 3.40
C GLU A 215 10.11 -15.51 4.36
N GLU A 216 10.55 -16.72 3.96
CA GLU A 216 11.48 -17.53 4.76
C GLU A 216 12.86 -16.86 4.91
N GLU A 217 13.40 -16.26 3.84
CA GLU A 217 14.68 -15.50 3.91
C GLU A 217 14.57 -14.26 4.82
N GLU A 218 13.45 -13.52 4.79
CA GLU A 218 13.23 -12.38 5.69
C GLU A 218 13.11 -12.83 7.17
N GLU A 219 12.46 -13.96 7.45
CA GLU A 219 12.39 -14.51 8.81
C GLU A 219 13.76 -14.97 9.32
N GLU A 220 14.60 -15.59 8.48
CA GLU A 220 15.97 -15.97 8.85
C GLU A 220 16.86 -14.74 9.12
N GLU A 221 16.75 -13.67 8.31
CA GLU A 221 17.49 -12.42 8.56
C GLU A 221 17.05 -11.74 9.87
N GLU A 222 15.75 -11.73 10.20
CA GLU A 222 15.26 -11.20 11.47
C GLU A 222 15.76 -12.01 12.69
N GLU A 223 15.81 -13.35 12.59
CA GLU A 223 16.37 -14.20 13.65
C GLU A 223 17.87 -13.97 13.84
N GLU A 224 18.66 -13.79 12.76
CA GLU A 224 20.09 -13.47 12.86
C GLU A 224 20.32 -12.09 13.50
N GLU A 225 19.52 -11.06 13.16
CA GLU A 225 19.62 -9.74 13.79
C GLU A 225 19.28 -9.78 15.29
N GLU A 226 18.26 -10.57 15.70
CA GLU A 226 17.93 -10.76 17.12
C GLU A 226 19.07 -11.47 17.89
N GLU A 227 19.70 -12.49 17.31
CA GLU A 227 20.86 -13.17 17.93
C GLU A 227 22.07 -12.23 18.07
N GLU A 228 22.36 -11.39 17.07
CA GLU A 228 23.44 -10.39 17.16
C GLU A 228 23.17 -9.34 18.24
N GLU A 229 21.92 -8.86 18.38
CA GLU A 229 21.55 -7.92 19.45
C GLU A 229 21.68 -8.55 20.85
N GLU A 230 21.29 -9.82 21.02
CA GLU A 230 21.47 -10.54 22.29
C GLU A 230 22.97 -10.74 22.64
N GLU A 231 23.83 -11.06 21.67
CA GLU A 231 25.27 -11.17 21.90
C GLU A 231 25.91 -9.81 22.29
N GLU A 232 25.50 -8.71 21.64
CA GLU A 232 25.98 -7.37 22.01
C GLU A 232 25.55 -6.96 23.43
N GLU A 233 24.31 -7.28 23.84
CA GLU A 233 23.84 -7.03 25.20
C GLU A 233 24.61 -7.85 26.25
N GLU A 234 24.91 -9.13 25.98
CA GLU A 234 25.73 -9.97 26.87
C GLU A 234 27.17 -9.44 27.01
N GLU A 235 27.79 -8.99 25.91
CA GLU A 235 29.14 -8.39 25.97
C GLU A 235 29.16 -7.07 26.77
N GLU A 236 28.14 -6.22 26.64
CA GLU A 236 28.02 -4.98 27.44
C GLU A 236 27.84 -5.29 28.94
N GLU A 237 27.04 -6.30 29.29
CA GLU A 237 26.88 -6.73 30.69
C GLU A 237 28.19 -7.27 31.29
N GLU A 238 28.96 -8.08 30.55
CA GLU A 238 30.26 -8.58 31.00
C GLU A 238 31.28 -7.43 31.22
N GLU A 239 31.32 -6.43 30.32
CA GLU A 239 32.19 -5.26 30.48
C GLU A 239 31.82 -4.44 31.73
N GLU A 240 30.53 -4.25 32.00
CA GLU A 240 30.06 -3.56 33.22
C GLU A 240 30.47 -4.31 34.50
N GLU A 241 30.33 -5.64 34.53
CA GLU A 241 30.75 -6.46 35.67
C GLU A 241 32.27 -6.38 35.90
N GLU A 242 33.09 -6.44 34.85
CA GLU A 242 34.55 -6.27 34.96
C GLU A 242 34.94 -4.88 35.48
N GLU A 243 34.26 -3.82 35.04
CA GLU A 243 34.47 -2.46 35.54
C GLU A 243 34.13 -2.35 37.03
N GLU A 244 33.01 -2.93 37.47
CA GLU A 244 32.61 -2.98 38.88
C GLU A 244 33.63 -3.73 39.75
N GLU A 245 34.08 -4.92 39.32
CA GLU A 245 35.12 -5.68 40.03
C GLU A 245 36.42 -4.87 40.13
N SER A 246 36.83 -4.20 39.05
CA SER A 246 38.02 -3.35 39.03
C SER A 246 37.92 -2.19 40.03
N PHE A 247 36.72 -1.60 40.16
CA PHE A 247 36.44 -0.52 41.09
C PHE A 247 36.50 -0.99 42.55
N VAL A 248 35.93 -2.16 42.85
CA VAL A 248 35.97 -2.77 44.18
C VAL A 248 37.40 -3.09 44.60
N VAL A 249 38.22 -3.64 43.70
CA VAL A 249 39.64 -3.93 43.95
C VAL A 249 40.45 -2.65 44.20
N ARG A 250 40.20 -1.58 43.43
CA ARG A 250 40.82 -0.26 43.66
C ARG A 250 40.43 0.33 45.02
N ALA A 251 39.16 0.24 45.39
CA ALA A 251 38.66 0.73 46.68
C ALA A 251 39.27 -0.04 47.88
N ALA A 252 39.36 -1.37 47.78
CA ALA A 252 39.98 -2.21 48.82
C ALA A 252 41.48 -1.91 48.99
N ASN A 253 42.22 -1.74 47.89
CA ASN A 253 43.62 -1.34 47.94
C ASN A 253 43.83 0.06 48.56
N MET A 254 42.92 1.00 48.32
CA MET A 254 42.94 2.31 49.00
C MET A 254 42.68 2.20 50.51
N ALA A 255 41.77 1.31 50.94
CA ALA A 255 41.47 1.12 52.36
C ALA A 255 42.65 0.51 53.15
N LEU A 256 43.42 -0.39 52.52
CA LEU A 256 44.61 -1.01 53.13
C LEU A 256 45.81 -0.05 53.23
N ALA A 257 45.83 1.03 52.45
CA ALA A 257 46.88 2.06 52.49
C ALA A 257 46.72 3.07 53.65
N SER A 258 45.70 2.94 54.50
CA SER A 258 45.46 3.88 55.59
C SER A 258 46.35 3.60 56.82
N PRO A 259 47.22 4.54 57.28
CA PRO A 259 48.10 4.30 58.41
C PRO A 259 47.34 4.42 59.74
N PHE A 260 47.36 3.36 60.55
CA PHE A 260 46.87 3.37 61.93
C PHE A 260 47.49 4.51 62.76
N PRO A 261 46.72 5.26 63.57
CA PRO A 261 47.26 6.36 64.36
C PRO A 261 48.05 5.85 65.59
N PRO A 262 49.14 6.54 66.00
CA PRO A 262 50.01 6.06 67.06
C PRO A 262 49.41 6.27 68.47
N SER A 263 49.58 5.25 69.30
CA SER A 263 49.26 5.21 70.73
C SER A 263 50.06 6.24 71.54
N LYS A 264 49.37 7.11 72.29
CA LYS A 264 49.97 8.09 73.21
C LYS A 264 50.31 7.42 74.55
N ARG A 265 51.60 7.39 74.92
CA ARG A 265 52.05 7.18 76.31
C ARG A 265 52.04 8.51 77.08
N PRO A 266 51.76 8.52 78.39
CA PRO A 266 51.78 9.73 79.19
C PRO A 266 53.16 9.94 79.81
N ASP A 267 53.72 11.14 79.70
CA ASP A 267 54.62 11.65 80.73
C ASP A 267 54.68 13.19 80.70
N GLY A 268 54.55 13.80 81.87
CA GLY A 268 54.49 15.24 82.06
C GLY A 268 54.91 15.64 83.48
N ARG A 269 56.22 15.75 83.69
CA ARG A 269 56.90 16.74 84.54
C ARG A 269 57.52 17.75 83.55
N ASP A 270 57.69 19.05 83.77
CA ASP A 270 57.73 19.92 84.95
C ASP A 270 57.73 21.38 84.45
N SER A 271 57.36 22.35 85.31
CA SER A 271 57.72 23.79 85.29
C SER A 271 57.28 24.67 84.08
N GLY A 272 56.85 25.93 84.18
CA GLY A 272 56.81 26.93 85.23
C GLY A 272 56.97 28.31 84.55
N PHE A 273 55.98 29.21 84.68
CA PHE A 273 56.04 30.68 84.81
C PHE A 273 54.62 31.25 84.76
#